data_AF-A0ABD3FB02-F1
#
_entry.id   AF-A0ABD3FB02-F1
#
_cell.length_a   1.000
_cell.length_b   1.000
_cell.length_c   1.000
_cell.angle_alpha   90.00
_cell.angle_beta   90.00
_cell.angle_gamma   90.00
#
_symmetry.space_group_name_H-M   'P 1'
#
loop_
_entity.id
_entity.type
_entity.pdbx_description
1 polymer ?
#
loop_
_entity_poly.entity_id
_entity_poly.type
_entity_poly.pdbx_seq_one_letter_code
_entity_poly.pdbx_strand_id
1 'polypeptide(L)'
;MAMLRGFVRGYRRLVATFVPPDTCPICLEVVPVFGLRDVENEDDKTHAKLQCRHRFCAECIRRYIQLKVKARKVDEDQLVCPVVDCKHSIKEEDMLMIIGTEETAQYRVVLQRKRDEKNPSARWCPRPGCDELIVCESTDNFTCPKCGTVGCFRCRGYAHRFWFCRGTEDKSYLLWEASVGNQKAVRACPHCQMRIWKNEGCNHMTCTHCRHEYCWVCESAWDASHYACYDLPFVGASTTWGRWLQRTLGYAVIVLIVAIISAFGFYAFVGCYVVFCALVHSSRLVRRSAQGLEQAG
;
A
#
# COMPACT_ATOMS: atom_id res chain seq x y z
N MET A 1 66.53 4.83 11.71
CA MET A 1 65.20 5.49 11.79
C MET A 1 64.83 6.29 10.53
N ALA A 2 65.74 7.04 9.89
CA ALA A 2 65.43 7.86 8.70
C ALA A 2 65.19 7.05 7.40
N MET A 3 65.98 6.00 7.14
CA MET A 3 65.82 5.15 5.94
C MET A 3 64.48 4.38 5.89
N LEU A 4 64.03 3.84 7.03
CA LEU A 4 62.74 3.15 7.13
C LEU A 4 61.55 4.10 6.85
N ARG A 5 61.64 5.37 7.27
CA ARG A 5 60.62 6.39 6.95
C ARG A 5 60.60 6.73 5.45
N GLY A 6 61.77 6.72 4.79
CA GLY A 6 61.88 6.91 3.34
C GLY A 6 61.26 5.76 2.55
N PHE A 7 61.53 4.51 2.98
CA PHE A 7 60.98 3.32 2.35
C PHE A 7 59.46 3.20 2.53
N VAL A 8 58.95 3.48 3.74
CA VAL A 8 57.50 3.55 4.00
C VAL A 8 56.82 4.66 3.21
N ARG A 9 57.48 5.81 3.00
CA ARG A 9 56.97 6.89 2.13
C ARG A 9 56.94 6.49 0.66
N GLY A 10 58.01 5.83 0.17
CA GLY A 10 58.09 5.33 -1.21
C GLY A 10 57.05 4.26 -1.50
N TYR A 11 56.90 3.29 -0.59
CA TYR A 11 55.88 2.24 -0.66
C TYR A 11 54.46 2.82 -0.60
N ARG A 12 54.18 3.80 0.27
CA ARG A 12 52.87 4.47 0.32
C ARG A 12 52.54 5.27 -0.94
N ARG A 13 53.52 5.92 -1.57
CA ARG A 13 53.32 6.60 -2.88
C ARG A 13 53.02 5.60 -3.99
N LEU A 14 53.73 4.48 -4.02
CA LEU A 14 53.48 3.39 -4.97
C LEU A 14 52.09 2.78 -4.77
N VAL A 15 51.69 2.47 -3.53
CA VAL A 15 50.35 1.94 -3.23
C VAL A 15 49.25 2.94 -3.64
N ALA A 16 49.47 4.24 -3.46
CA ALA A 16 48.50 5.25 -3.89
C ALA A 16 48.38 5.41 -5.41
N THR A 17 49.40 5.04 -6.19
CA THR A 17 49.30 4.93 -7.65
C THR A 17 48.55 3.69 -8.13
N PHE A 18 48.34 2.69 -7.26
CA PHE A 18 47.59 1.46 -7.57
C PHE A 18 46.12 1.50 -7.14
N VAL A 19 45.68 2.52 -6.41
CA VAL A 19 44.26 2.71 -6.07
C VAL A 19 43.60 3.49 -7.20
N PRO A 20 42.60 2.92 -7.90
CA PRO A 20 41.89 3.64 -8.96
C PRO A 20 41.27 4.93 -8.39
N PRO A 21 41.30 6.05 -9.13
CA PRO A 21 40.67 7.29 -8.66
C PRO A 21 39.17 7.06 -8.50
N ASP A 22 38.66 7.26 -7.28
CA ASP A 22 37.20 7.26 -7.06
C ASP A 22 36.62 8.48 -7.80
N THR A 23 35.89 8.24 -8.88
CA THR A 23 35.17 9.29 -9.61
C THR A 23 33.82 9.57 -8.95
N CYS A 24 33.40 10.83 -8.90
CA CYS A 24 32.09 11.22 -8.39
C CYS A 24 30.99 10.67 -9.32
N PRO A 25 30.02 9.86 -8.84
CA PRO A 25 28.97 9.30 -9.71
C PRO A 25 28.00 10.33 -10.31
N ILE A 26 28.02 11.58 -9.82
CA ILE A 26 27.10 12.65 -10.25
C ILE A 26 27.72 13.48 -11.37
N CYS A 27 28.93 14.02 -11.17
CA CYS A 27 29.62 14.87 -12.14
C CYS A 27 30.71 14.15 -12.95
N LEU A 28 31.03 12.91 -12.59
CA LEU A 28 32.07 12.08 -13.22
C LEU A 28 33.50 12.65 -13.09
N GLU A 29 33.69 13.69 -12.27
CA GLU A 29 35.01 14.23 -11.96
C GLU A 29 35.75 13.37 -10.95
N VAL A 30 37.08 13.33 -11.05
CA VAL A 30 37.96 12.60 -10.14
C VAL A 30 37.89 13.23 -8.75
N VAL A 31 37.52 12.44 -7.75
CA VAL A 31 37.59 12.86 -6.35
C VAL A 31 39.00 12.54 -5.84
N PRO A 32 39.84 13.53 -5.53
CA PRO A 32 41.22 13.26 -5.12
C PRO A 32 41.25 12.50 -3.78
N VAL A 33 41.76 11.26 -3.80
CA VAL A 33 41.94 10.44 -2.60
C VAL A 33 43.32 10.69 -2.00
N PHE A 34 43.55 11.82 -1.34
CA PHE A 34 44.81 12.03 -0.60
C PHE A 34 44.60 12.90 0.64
N GLY A 35 44.77 12.42 1.88
CA GLY A 35 45.26 11.09 2.26
C GLY A 35 45.13 10.78 3.75
N LEU A 36 45.51 9.55 4.10
CA LEU A 36 45.81 9.14 5.48
C LEU A 36 46.98 9.98 6.00
N ARG A 37 46.68 11.12 6.63
CA ARG A 37 47.63 11.81 7.49
C ARG A 37 46.89 12.60 8.55
N ASP A 38 47.29 12.28 9.78
CA ASP A 38 47.44 13.19 10.90
C ASP A 38 47.95 14.55 10.39
N VAL A 39 47.04 15.46 10.08
CA VAL A 39 47.24 16.90 10.04
C VAL A 39 45.91 17.48 10.48
N GLU A 40 45.90 18.10 11.65
CA GLU A 40 44.89 19.07 12.04
C GLU A 40 44.90 20.17 10.97
N ASN A 41 44.04 20.07 9.98
CA ASN A 41 43.77 21.14 9.03
C ASN A 41 42.26 21.26 8.90
N GLU A 42 41.77 22.39 9.37
CA GLU A 42 40.44 22.91 9.15
C GLU A 42 40.12 22.94 7.64
N ASP A 43 38.87 22.64 7.29
CA ASP A 43 38.29 22.74 5.93
C ASP A 43 38.54 21.59 4.93
N ASP A 44 38.19 20.35 5.30
CA ASP A 44 38.03 19.24 4.36
C ASP A 44 36.68 19.35 3.57
N LYS A 45 36.48 20.49 2.88
CA LYS A 45 35.22 20.90 2.22
C LYS A 45 35.00 20.33 0.81
N THR A 46 35.90 19.51 0.28
CA THR A 46 35.91 19.15 -1.16
C THR A 46 35.15 17.87 -1.49
N HIS A 47 35.08 16.92 -0.56
CA HIS A 47 34.50 15.61 -0.81
C HIS A 47 33.72 15.09 0.40
N ALA A 48 32.70 14.27 0.14
CA ALA A 48 31.85 13.68 1.16
C ALA A 48 31.74 12.17 0.93
N LYS A 49 31.91 11.41 2.01
CA LYS A 49 31.76 9.95 2.01
C LYS A 49 30.54 9.58 2.85
N LEU A 50 29.60 8.86 2.23
CA LEU A 50 28.41 8.35 2.92
C LEU A 50 28.71 7.03 3.63
N GLN A 51 27.81 6.58 4.52
CA GLN A 51 27.93 5.30 5.22
C GLN A 51 27.95 4.08 4.30
N CYS A 52 27.34 4.18 3.12
CA CYS A 52 27.43 3.18 2.04
C CYS A 52 28.80 3.12 1.33
N ARG A 53 29.78 3.90 1.82
CA ARG A 53 31.15 4.02 1.29
C ARG A 53 31.30 4.69 -0.08
N HIS A 54 30.20 5.04 -0.74
CA HIS A 54 30.22 5.88 -1.95
C HIS A 54 30.73 7.28 -1.64
N ARG A 55 31.54 7.82 -2.56
CA ARG A 55 32.20 9.12 -2.47
C ARG A 55 31.65 10.06 -3.52
N PHE A 56 31.46 11.32 -3.13
CA PHE A 56 30.94 12.38 -3.99
C PHE A 56 31.75 13.66 -3.77
N CYS A 57 31.78 14.53 -4.77
CA CYS A 57 32.17 15.93 -4.55
C CYS A 57 31.18 16.54 -3.55
N ALA A 58 31.66 17.33 -2.59
CA ALA A 58 30.83 17.90 -1.53
C ALA A 58 29.68 18.74 -2.08
N GLU A 59 29.93 19.51 -3.15
CA GLU A 59 28.90 20.30 -3.83
C GLU A 59 27.85 19.44 -4.53
N CYS A 60 28.25 18.36 -5.20
CA CYS A 60 27.32 17.49 -5.92
C CYS A 60 26.32 16.83 -4.96
N ILE A 61 26.80 16.25 -3.86
CA ILE A 61 25.91 15.61 -2.89
C ILE A 61 25.07 16.65 -2.14
N ARG A 62 25.63 17.82 -1.79
CA ARG A 62 24.88 18.91 -1.18
C ARG A 62 23.74 19.36 -2.07
N ARG A 63 24.02 19.64 -3.35
CA ARG A 63 23.01 20.04 -4.33
C ARG A 63 21.96 18.96 -4.54
N TYR A 64 22.35 17.69 -4.60
CA TYR A 64 21.41 16.57 -4.67
C TYR A 64 20.44 16.57 -3.49
N ILE A 65 20.95 16.65 -2.26
CA ILE A 65 20.14 16.67 -1.04
C ILE A 65 19.22 17.89 -1.05
N GLN A 66 19.76 19.09 -1.29
CA GLN A 66 18.97 20.33 -1.33
C GLN A 66 17.86 20.28 -2.38
N LEU A 67 18.13 19.77 -3.59
CA LEU A 67 17.12 19.63 -4.64
C LEU A 67 16.03 18.64 -4.23
N LYS A 68 16.40 17.51 -3.61
CA LYS A 68 15.44 16.50 -3.13
C LYS A 68 14.57 17.02 -2.00
N VAL A 69 15.15 17.76 -1.06
CA VAL A 69 14.43 18.44 0.04
C VAL A 69 13.50 19.52 -0.50
N LYS A 70 13.99 20.44 -1.34
CA LYS A 70 13.21 21.55 -1.92
C LYS A 70 12.07 21.05 -2.81
N ALA A 71 12.33 20.04 -3.66
CA ALA A 71 11.31 19.43 -4.50
C ALA A 71 10.33 18.53 -3.73
N ARG A 72 10.53 18.32 -2.41
CA ARG A 72 9.80 17.36 -1.56
C ARG A 72 9.80 15.92 -2.12
N LYS A 73 10.76 15.60 -2.98
CA LYS A 73 10.96 14.29 -3.64
C LYS A 73 11.88 13.41 -2.82
N VAL A 74 11.54 13.21 -1.55
CA VAL A 74 12.16 12.19 -0.68
C VAL A 74 11.38 10.89 -0.87
N ASP A 75 12.03 9.77 -1.16
CA ASP A 75 11.33 8.48 -1.30
C ASP A 75 10.68 8.05 0.03
N GLU A 76 9.75 7.09 -0.01
CA GLU A 76 8.62 6.84 0.91
C GLU A 76 8.79 7.14 2.40
N ASP A 77 9.99 7.06 2.99
CA ASP A 77 10.32 7.55 4.35
C ASP A 77 11.79 8.02 4.54
N GLN A 78 12.63 8.02 3.50
CA GLN A 78 14.07 8.28 3.65
C GLN A 78 14.70 8.79 2.35
N LEU A 79 15.78 9.57 2.49
CA LEU A 79 16.59 9.97 1.33
C LEU A 79 17.63 8.88 1.06
N VAL A 80 17.67 8.38 -0.17
CA VAL A 80 18.59 7.31 -0.56
C VAL A 80 19.81 7.87 -1.31
N CYS A 81 20.88 7.07 -1.30
CA CYS A 81 22.08 7.31 -2.09
C CYS A 81 21.73 7.55 -3.58
N PRO A 82 22.38 8.52 -4.26
CA PRO A 82 22.15 8.78 -5.69
C PRO A 82 22.55 7.63 -6.63
N VAL A 83 23.33 6.65 -6.17
CA VAL A 83 23.81 5.54 -7.00
C VAL A 83 22.68 4.55 -7.24
N VAL A 84 22.43 4.19 -8.50
CA VAL A 84 21.26 3.43 -8.97
C VAL A 84 21.02 2.14 -8.18
N ASP A 85 22.08 1.38 -7.91
CA ASP A 85 21.97 0.09 -7.20
C ASP A 85 22.08 0.20 -5.68
N CYS A 86 22.28 1.41 -5.15
CA CYS A 86 22.49 1.64 -3.73
C CYS A 86 21.22 2.12 -3.03
N LYS A 87 20.52 1.21 -2.33
CA LYS A 87 19.32 1.54 -1.53
C LYS A 87 19.61 2.03 -0.11
N HIS A 88 20.88 2.32 0.20
CA HIS A 88 21.26 2.78 1.53
C HIS A 88 20.74 4.19 1.79
N SER A 89 20.19 4.42 2.99
CA SER A 89 19.72 5.74 3.39
C SER A 89 20.86 6.66 3.81
N ILE A 90 20.68 7.93 3.51
CA ILE A 90 21.53 9.01 4.01
C ILE A 90 21.04 9.33 5.41
N LYS A 91 21.89 9.15 6.42
CA LYS A 91 21.51 9.42 7.82
C LYS A 91 21.49 10.92 8.09
N GLU A 92 20.74 11.31 9.12
CA GLU A 92 20.65 12.71 9.57
C GLU A 92 22.03 13.28 9.95
N GLU A 93 22.90 12.47 10.56
CA GLU A 93 24.30 12.83 10.87
C GLU A 93 25.09 13.28 9.64
N ASP A 94 25.00 12.51 8.54
CA ASP A 94 25.64 12.85 7.27
C ASP A 94 25.02 14.12 6.67
N MET A 95 23.70 14.31 6.81
CA MET A 95 23.04 15.53 6.35
C MET A 95 23.52 16.76 7.12
N LEU A 96 23.59 16.69 8.45
CA LEU A 96 24.07 17.79 9.30
C LEU A 96 25.48 18.23 8.88
N MET A 97 26.34 17.29 8.54
CA MET A 97 27.71 17.56 8.07
C MET A 97 27.75 18.20 6.68
N ILE A 98 26.87 17.79 5.75
CA ILE A 98 26.94 18.18 4.33
C ILE A 98 26.18 19.49 4.04
N ILE A 99 24.95 19.60 4.56
CA ILE A 99 23.99 20.70 4.29
C ILE A 99 23.78 21.62 5.49
N GLY A 100 24.26 21.24 6.68
CA GLY A 100 24.12 22.05 7.89
C GLY A 100 22.79 21.84 8.63
N THR A 101 22.60 22.57 9.72
CA THR A 101 21.51 22.38 10.68
C THR A 101 20.15 22.86 10.15
N GLU A 102 20.11 24.00 9.46
CA GLU A 102 18.88 24.61 8.95
C GLU A 102 18.20 23.74 7.88
N GLU A 103 18.95 23.33 6.87
CA GLU A 103 18.44 22.51 5.76
C GLU A 103 18.07 21.10 6.24
N THR A 104 18.79 20.56 7.24
CA THR A 104 18.45 19.29 7.87
C THR A 104 17.15 19.40 8.67
N ALA A 105 16.89 20.54 9.32
CA ALA A 105 15.60 20.78 9.98
C ALA A 105 14.46 20.82 8.96
N GLN A 106 14.66 21.42 7.78
CA GLN A 106 13.68 21.38 6.68
C GLN A 106 13.42 19.94 6.21
N TYR A 107 14.46 19.10 6.10
CA TYR A 107 14.31 17.68 5.79
C TYR A 107 13.43 16.95 6.82
N ARG A 108 13.64 17.19 8.12
CA ARG A 108 12.80 16.62 9.19
C ARG A 108 11.33 17.02 9.04
N VAL A 109 11.07 18.30 8.76
CA VAL A 109 9.70 18.80 8.54
C VAL A 109 9.05 18.12 7.33
N VAL A 110 9.80 17.93 6.24
CA VAL A 110 9.31 17.21 5.04
C VAL A 110 8.97 15.76 5.37
N LEU A 111 9.83 15.05 6.11
CA LEU A 111 9.57 13.67 6.54
C LEU A 111 8.37 13.56 7.47
N GLN A 112 8.25 14.48 8.44
CA GLN A 112 7.11 14.51 9.36
C GLN A 112 5.82 14.73 8.59
N ARG A 113 5.78 15.71 7.67
CA ARG A 113 4.62 15.94 6.80
C ARG A 113 4.19 14.69 6.04
N LYS A 114 5.13 13.96 5.44
CA LYS A 114 4.81 12.70 4.73
C LYS A 114 4.22 11.63 5.64
N ARG A 115 4.75 11.50 6.87
CA ARG A 115 4.19 10.59 7.88
C ARG A 115 2.75 10.98 8.25
N ASP A 116 2.53 12.26 8.48
CA ASP A 116 1.21 12.78 8.85
C ASP A 116 0.20 12.63 7.70
N GLU A 117 0.63 12.77 6.44
CA GLU A 117 -0.21 12.53 5.26
C GLU A 117 -0.67 11.08 5.10
N LYS A 118 0.06 10.12 5.69
CA LYS A 118 -0.31 8.69 5.74
C LYS A 118 -1.37 8.43 6.83
N ASN A 119 -1.50 9.29 7.83
CA ASN A 119 -2.46 9.12 8.93
C ASN A 119 -3.90 9.32 8.43
N PRO A 120 -4.82 8.36 8.68
CA PRO A 120 -6.22 8.49 8.28
C PRO A 120 -6.91 9.64 9.00
N SER A 121 -6.54 9.90 10.26
CA SER A 121 -7.20 10.84 11.18
C SER A 121 -6.57 12.25 11.20
N ALA A 122 -5.64 12.55 10.29
CA ALA A 122 -4.96 13.85 10.24
C ALA A 122 -4.96 14.46 8.83
N ARG A 123 -5.19 15.77 8.73
CA ARG A 123 -5.21 16.51 7.46
C ARG A 123 -4.49 17.84 7.60
N TRP A 124 -3.68 18.15 6.60
CA TRP A 124 -3.06 19.46 6.46
C TRP A 124 -4.08 20.49 5.98
N CYS A 125 -3.95 21.73 6.46
CA CYS A 125 -4.76 22.82 5.95
C CYS A 125 -4.55 23.00 4.44
N PRO A 126 -5.61 23.11 3.61
CA PRO A 126 -5.48 23.28 2.16
C PRO A 126 -5.00 24.70 1.77
N ARG A 127 -5.01 25.67 2.70
CA ARG A 127 -4.62 27.05 2.40
C ARG A 127 -3.11 27.14 2.18
N PRO A 128 -2.64 27.66 1.02
CA PRO A 128 -1.23 27.95 0.82
C PRO A 128 -0.68 28.87 1.92
N GLY A 129 0.46 28.50 2.51
CA GLY A 129 1.09 29.24 3.61
C GLY A 129 0.54 28.91 5.01
N CYS A 130 -0.47 28.05 5.13
CA CYS A 130 -0.93 27.52 6.41
C CYS A 130 -0.43 26.08 6.61
N ASP A 131 0.65 25.93 7.38
CA ASP A 131 1.22 24.62 7.72
C ASP A 131 0.67 24.10 9.06
N GLU A 132 -0.66 24.15 9.23
CA GLU A 132 -1.33 23.61 10.42
C GLU A 132 -1.83 22.19 10.13
N LEU A 133 -1.55 21.25 11.03
CA LEU A 133 -2.07 19.88 10.99
C LEU A 133 -3.34 19.80 11.83
N ILE A 134 -4.46 19.42 11.20
CA ILE A 134 -5.72 19.19 11.89
C ILE A 134 -5.88 17.70 12.13
N VAL A 135 -5.95 17.29 13.41
CA VAL A 135 -6.33 15.94 13.82
C VAL A 135 -7.83 15.94 14.10
N CYS A 136 -8.58 15.09 13.42
CA CYS A 136 -10.03 15.00 13.59
C CYS A 136 -10.48 13.55 13.39
N GLU A 137 -11.42 13.11 14.24
CA GLU A 137 -12.06 11.80 14.11
C GLU A 137 -13.25 11.84 13.16
N SER A 138 -13.74 13.04 12.81
CA SER A 138 -14.90 13.21 11.91
C SER A 138 -14.50 13.10 10.43
N THR A 139 -15.39 12.56 9.61
CA THR A 139 -15.13 12.27 8.19
C THR A 139 -15.51 13.39 7.22
N ASP A 140 -16.03 14.50 7.73
CA ASP A 140 -16.77 15.46 6.93
C ASP A 140 -15.92 16.71 6.65
N ASN A 141 -16.18 17.80 7.37
CA ASN A 141 -15.50 19.07 7.22
C ASN A 141 -14.77 19.43 8.52
N PHE A 142 -13.63 20.07 8.37
CA PHE A 142 -12.85 20.58 9.49
C PHE A 142 -12.58 22.08 9.32
N THR A 143 -12.40 22.79 10.42
CA THR A 143 -12.01 24.19 10.42
C THR A 143 -10.59 24.31 10.97
N CYS A 144 -9.70 24.94 10.20
CA CYS A 144 -8.33 25.16 10.64
C CYS A 144 -8.29 26.20 11.79
N PRO A 145 -7.73 25.86 12.96
CA PRO A 145 -7.68 26.77 14.11
C PRO A 145 -6.77 27.98 13.87
N LYS A 146 -5.75 27.84 13.02
CA LYS A 146 -4.77 28.89 12.74
C LYS A 146 -5.25 29.96 11.76
N CYS A 147 -6.02 29.58 10.73
CA CYS A 147 -6.38 30.49 9.64
C CYS A 147 -7.88 30.56 9.32
N GLY A 148 -8.70 29.78 10.03
CA GLY A 148 -10.15 29.73 9.85
C GLY A 148 -10.63 29.09 8.55
N THR A 149 -9.74 28.52 7.73
CA THR A 149 -10.14 27.84 6.48
C THR A 149 -10.93 26.58 6.80
N VAL A 150 -12.09 26.43 6.17
CA VAL A 150 -12.87 25.19 6.23
C VAL A 150 -12.42 24.27 5.09
N GLY A 151 -11.93 23.08 5.45
CA GLY A 151 -11.49 22.05 4.53
C GLY A 151 -12.39 20.82 4.58
N CYS A 152 -12.31 19.98 3.55
CA CYS A 152 -12.97 18.67 3.53
C CYS A 152 -11.97 17.58 3.93
N PHE A 153 -12.35 16.75 4.90
CA PHE A 153 -11.50 15.69 5.43
C PHE A 153 -11.28 14.54 4.43
N ARG A 154 -12.27 14.30 3.55
CA ARG A 154 -12.25 13.24 2.54
C ARG A 154 -11.40 13.59 1.32
N CYS A 155 -11.62 14.75 0.69
CA CYS A 155 -10.88 15.15 -0.51
C CYS A 155 -9.56 15.90 -0.24
N ARG A 156 -9.27 16.21 1.03
CA ARG A 156 -8.08 16.98 1.47
C ARG A 156 -8.01 18.42 0.94
N GLY A 157 -9.07 18.88 0.28
CA GLY A 157 -9.17 20.21 -0.31
C GLY A 157 -10.06 21.15 0.50
N TYR A 158 -10.49 22.23 -0.14
CA TYR A 158 -11.47 23.15 0.42
C TYR A 158 -12.83 22.47 0.62
N ALA A 159 -13.57 22.90 1.64
CA ALA A 159 -14.92 22.41 1.87
C ALA A 159 -15.83 22.71 0.67
N HIS A 160 -16.71 21.75 0.34
CA HIS A 160 -17.66 21.84 -0.76
C HIS A 160 -19.06 21.44 -0.28
N ARG A 161 -20.10 21.96 -0.95
CA ARG A 161 -21.51 21.84 -0.52
C ARG A 161 -22.11 20.46 -0.79
N PHE A 162 -21.68 19.79 -1.86
CA PHE A 162 -22.30 18.54 -2.33
C PHE A 162 -21.44 17.33 -1.99
N TRP A 163 -22.04 16.13 -1.99
CA TRP A 163 -21.38 14.85 -1.66
C TRP A 163 -20.24 14.47 -2.63
N PHE A 164 -20.09 15.19 -3.75
CA PHE A 164 -19.01 15.00 -4.71
C PHE A 164 -17.70 15.59 -4.19
N CYS A 165 -16.92 14.75 -3.51
CA CYS A 165 -15.50 14.97 -3.22
C CYS A 165 -14.65 14.80 -4.50
N ARG A 166 -14.84 15.68 -5.49
CA ARG A 166 -13.87 15.82 -6.59
C ARG A 166 -12.96 16.98 -6.22
N GLY A 167 -11.71 16.66 -5.87
CA GLY A 167 -10.68 17.68 -5.71
C GLY A 167 -10.53 18.50 -7.00
N THR A 168 -9.77 19.60 -6.93
CA THR A 168 -9.32 20.33 -8.12
C THR A 168 -8.26 19.51 -8.84
N GLU A 169 -8.71 18.45 -9.52
CA GLU A 169 -7.84 17.61 -10.34
C GLU A 169 -7.59 18.27 -11.69
N ASP A 170 -6.38 18.04 -12.20
CA ASP A 170 -5.98 18.59 -13.49
C ASP A 170 -6.90 18.08 -14.61
N LYS A 171 -7.23 18.96 -15.55
CA LYS A 171 -8.10 18.61 -16.68
C LYS A 171 -7.55 17.43 -17.49
N SER A 172 -6.23 17.33 -17.63
CA SER A 172 -5.56 16.20 -18.28
C SER A 172 -5.77 14.88 -17.53
N TYR A 173 -5.71 14.91 -16.19
CA TYR A 173 -6.00 13.75 -15.34
C TYR A 173 -7.45 13.31 -15.49
N LEU A 174 -8.40 14.25 -15.43
CA LEU A 174 -9.82 13.94 -15.58
C LEU A 174 -10.15 13.32 -16.95
N LEU A 175 -9.48 13.76 -18.02
CA LEU A 175 -9.62 13.18 -19.35
C LEU A 175 -9.06 11.75 -19.42
N TRP A 176 -7.93 11.50 -18.76
CA TRP A 176 -7.37 10.16 -18.64
C TRP A 176 -8.24 9.24 -17.76
N GLU A 177 -8.72 9.72 -16.62
CA GLU A 177 -9.64 8.96 -15.77
C GLU A 177 -10.93 8.63 -16.54
N ALA A 178 -11.45 9.54 -17.36
CA ALA A 178 -12.61 9.28 -18.22
C ALA A 178 -12.32 8.26 -19.33
N SER A 179 -11.11 8.23 -19.90
CA SER A 179 -10.75 7.25 -20.94
C SER A 179 -10.56 5.84 -20.38
N VAL A 180 -10.13 5.71 -19.12
CA VAL A 180 -9.95 4.43 -18.41
C VAL A 180 -11.19 4.05 -17.57
N GLY A 181 -12.04 5.02 -17.26
CA GLY A 181 -13.03 4.98 -16.17
C GLY A 181 -14.28 4.13 -16.39
N ASN A 182 -14.53 3.65 -17.60
CA ASN A 182 -15.65 2.73 -17.85
C ASN A 182 -15.50 1.37 -17.14
N GLN A 183 -14.31 1.05 -16.59
CA GLN A 183 -14.04 -0.20 -15.88
C GLN A 183 -13.80 -0.07 -14.36
N LYS A 184 -14.16 1.06 -13.71
CA LYS A 184 -13.89 1.31 -12.25
C LYS A 184 -12.41 1.06 -11.85
N ALA A 185 -11.48 1.37 -12.74
CA ALA A 185 -10.06 1.11 -12.56
C ALA A 185 -9.37 2.06 -11.57
N VAL A 186 -9.97 3.23 -11.28
CA VAL A 186 -9.42 4.20 -10.32
C VAL A 186 -10.32 4.28 -9.10
N ARG A 187 -9.76 4.09 -7.90
CA ARG A 187 -10.49 4.20 -6.61
C ARG A 187 -9.60 4.82 -5.53
N ALA A 188 -10.22 5.40 -4.52
CA ALA A 188 -9.50 5.92 -3.35
C ALA A 188 -9.19 4.80 -2.36
N CYS A 189 -8.01 4.85 -1.73
CA CYS A 189 -7.66 3.96 -0.63
C CYS A 189 -8.63 4.16 0.55
N PRO A 190 -9.23 3.10 1.14
CA PRO A 190 -10.16 3.25 2.26
C PRO A 190 -9.52 3.89 3.49
N HIS A 191 -8.22 3.65 3.70
CA HIS A 191 -7.48 4.17 4.85
C HIS A 191 -7.04 5.62 4.66
N CYS A 192 -6.24 5.92 3.63
CA CYS A 192 -5.67 7.27 3.46
C CYS A 192 -6.36 8.11 2.37
N GLN A 193 -7.34 7.59 1.64
CA GLN A 193 -8.07 8.28 0.56
C GLN A 193 -7.19 8.69 -0.64
N MET A 194 -5.96 8.19 -0.75
CA MET A 194 -5.11 8.38 -1.94
C MET A 194 -5.73 7.64 -3.13
N ARG A 195 -5.83 8.29 -4.29
CA ARG A 195 -6.31 7.64 -5.52
C ARG A 195 -5.28 6.64 -6.03
N ILE A 196 -5.74 5.43 -6.27
CA ILE A 196 -4.95 4.32 -6.78
C ILE A 196 -5.60 3.86 -8.08
N TRP A 197 -4.76 3.58 -9.07
CA TRP A 197 -5.18 2.94 -10.30
C TRP A 197 -4.87 1.45 -10.23
N LYS A 198 -5.88 0.61 -10.46
CA LYS A 198 -5.76 -0.81 -10.68
C LYS A 198 -5.69 -1.05 -12.18
N ASN A 199 -4.53 -1.50 -12.66
CA ASN A 199 -4.31 -1.84 -14.06
C ASN A 199 -4.88 -3.22 -14.41
N GLU A 200 -4.72 -4.23 -13.55
CA GLU A 200 -5.30 -5.58 -13.67
C GLU A 200 -4.94 -6.44 -12.42
N GLY A 201 -5.45 -7.66 -12.30
CA GLY A 201 -4.97 -8.64 -11.31
C GLY A 201 -5.80 -8.79 -10.02
N CYS A 202 -5.12 -9.21 -8.95
CA CYS A 202 -5.71 -9.63 -7.66
C CYS A 202 -6.57 -8.55 -7.00
N ASN A 203 -7.53 -8.97 -6.16
CA ASN A 203 -8.32 -8.05 -5.34
C ASN A 203 -7.62 -7.62 -4.06
N HIS A 204 -6.58 -8.34 -3.62
CA HIS A 204 -5.67 -7.88 -2.55
C HIS A 204 -4.82 -6.74 -3.08
N MET A 205 -4.99 -5.55 -2.49
CA MET A 205 -4.23 -4.38 -2.87
C MET A 205 -3.53 -3.78 -1.66
N THR A 206 -2.27 -3.44 -1.85
CA THR A 206 -1.47 -2.68 -0.88
C THR A 206 -1.38 -1.24 -1.37
N CYS A 207 -1.86 -0.29 -0.57
CA CYS A 207 -1.76 1.13 -0.90
C CYS A 207 -0.29 1.54 -1.07
N THR A 208 0.07 2.11 -2.22
CA THR A 208 1.44 2.61 -2.48
C THR A 208 1.82 3.79 -1.57
N HIS A 209 0.84 4.51 -1.03
CA HIS A 209 1.09 5.67 -0.18
C HIS A 209 1.17 5.32 1.31
N CYS A 210 0.16 4.62 1.86
CA CYS A 210 0.10 4.30 3.30
C CYS A 210 0.35 2.84 3.65
N ARG A 211 0.63 1.98 2.66
CA ARG A 211 0.89 0.53 2.82
C ARG A 211 -0.26 -0.26 3.44
N HIS A 212 -1.44 0.33 3.63
CA HIS A 212 -2.62 -0.38 4.08
C HIS A 212 -3.03 -1.44 3.05
N GLU A 213 -3.23 -2.66 3.52
CA GLU A 213 -3.71 -3.78 2.71
C GLU A 213 -5.22 -3.89 2.80
N TYR A 214 -5.89 -3.90 1.66
CA TYR A 214 -7.34 -3.90 1.57
C TYR A 214 -7.82 -4.65 0.33
N CYS A 215 -9.10 -4.98 0.31
CA CYS A 215 -9.75 -5.57 -0.84
C CYS A 215 -10.27 -4.47 -1.79
N TRP A 216 -9.91 -4.54 -3.07
CA TRP A 216 -10.35 -3.57 -4.09
C TRP A 216 -11.86 -3.54 -4.29
N VAL A 217 -12.54 -4.67 -4.08
CA VAL A 217 -13.98 -4.81 -4.36
C VAL A 217 -14.82 -4.21 -3.23
N CYS A 218 -14.54 -4.59 -1.97
CA CYS A 218 -15.35 -4.22 -0.81
C CYS A 218 -14.71 -3.18 0.11
N GLU A 219 -13.48 -2.73 -0.18
CA GLU A 219 -12.78 -1.66 0.54
C GLU A 219 -12.51 -1.95 2.03
N SER A 220 -12.68 -3.20 2.47
CA SER A 220 -12.33 -3.63 3.83
C SER A 220 -10.85 -3.96 3.95
N ALA A 221 -10.33 -3.84 5.17
CA ALA A 221 -9.00 -4.33 5.52
C ALA A 221 -8.85 -5.80 5.10
N TRP A 222 -7.67 -6.15 4.59
CA TRP A 222 -7.39 -7.52 4.18
C TRP A 222 -7.18 -8.40 5.42
N ASP A 223 -7.85 -9.55 5.46
CA ASP A 223 -7.65 -10.58 6.48
C ASP A 223 -7.46 -11.95 5.80
N ALA A 224 -6.93 -12.93 6.54
CA ALA A 224 -6.68 -14.27 6.00
C ALA A 224 -7.95 -15.01 5.56
N SER A 225 -9.13 -14.58 6.02
CA SER A 225 -10.42 -15.15 5.64
C SER A 225 -11.02 -14.47 4.39
N HIS A 226 -10.43 -13.38 3.90
CA HIS A 226 -10.90 -12.57 2.79
C HIS A 226 -10.39 -13.07 1.43
N TYR A 227 -10.48 -14.38 1.16
CA TYR A 227 -9.91 -14.97 -0.05
C TYR A 227 -10.80 -14.88 -1.31
N ALA A 228 -12.10 -14.60 -1.14
CA ALA A 228 -13.05 -14.63 -2.25
C ALA A 228 -14.07 -13.47 -2.17
N CYS A 229 -13.69 -12.30 -2.69
CA CYS A 229 -14.61 -11.21 -2.96
C CYS A 229 -14.81 -11.08 -4.48
N TYR A 230 -16.01 -11.39 -4.97
CA TYR A 230 -16.36 -11.35 -6.38
C TYR A 230 -17.11 -10.07 -6.73
N ASP A 231 -16.76 -9.44 -7.86
CA ASP A 231 -17.48 -8.29 -8.42
C ASP A 231 -18.73 -8.83 -9.12
N LEU A 232 -19.83 -9.03 -8.38
CA LEU A 232 -21.08 -9.53 -8.96
C LEU A 232 -21.77 -8.37 -9.72
N PRO A 233 -22.05 -8.53 -11.02
CA PRO A 233 -22.45 -7.44 -11.91
C PRO A 233 -23.83 -6.83 -11.64
N PHE A 234 -24.59 -7.30 -10.63
CA PHE A 234 -25.95 -6.82 -10.36
C PHE A 234 -26.16 -6.26 -8.95
N VAL A 235 -25.24 -6.48 -8.01
CA VAL A 235 -25.37 -5.97 -6.64
C VAL A 235 -24.06 -5.34 -6.23
N GLY A 236 -23.99 -4.01 -6.34
CA GLY A 236 -22.89 -3.25 -5.78
C GLY A 236 -22.79 -3.49 -4.27
N ALA A 237 -21.86 -4.35 -3.87
CA ALA A 237 -21.56 -4.69 -2.48
C ALA A 237 -21.02 -3.50 -1.65
N SER A 238 -20.99 -2.29 -2.21
CA SER A 238 -20.53 -1.06 -1.55
C SER A 238 -21.62 -0.37 -0.73
N THR A 239 -22.90 -0.68 -0.90
CA THR A 239 -23.97 -0.12 -0.04
C THR A 239 -24.34 -1.10 1.09
N THR A 240 -24.55 -0.58 2.29
CA THR A 240 -25.03 -1.37 3.45
C THR A 240 -26.33 -2.12 3.13
N TRP A 241 -27.18 -1.51 2.32
CA TRP A 241 -28.42 -2.12 1.80
C TRP A 241 -28.15 -3.30 0.84
N GLY A 242 -27.19 -3.18 -0.08
CA GLY A 242 -26.80 -4.28 -0.98
C GLY A 242 -26.24 -5.48 -0.24
N ARG A 243 -25.44 -5.25 0.81
CA ARG A 243 -24.91 -6.33 1.68
C ARG A 243 -26.01 -7.04 2.46
N TRP A 244 -27.00 -6.32 2.97
CA TRP A 244 -28.16 -6.91 3.64
C TRP A 244 -29.01 -7.73 2.66
N LEU A 245 -29.31 -7.18 1.48
CA LEU A 245 -30.13 -7.84 0.46
C LEU A 245 -29.48 -9.12 -0.07
N GLN A 246 -28.16 -9.08 -0.31
CA GLN A 246 -27.42 -10.27 -0.76
C GLN A 246 -27.41 -11.36 0.30
N ARG A 247 -27.29 -11.00 1.59
CA ARG A 247 -27.39 -11.97 2.69
C ARG A 247 -28.80 -12.56 2.79
N THR A 248 -29.84 -11.74 2.73
CA THR A 248 -31.23 -12.23 2.85
C THR A 248 -31.63 -13.11 1.68
N LEU A 249 -31.28 -12.73 0.44
CA LEU A 249 -31.51 -13.56 -0.75
C LEU A 249 -30.69 -14.85 -0.71
N GLY A 250 -29.43 -14.79 -0.25
CA GLY A 250 -28.59 -15.97 -0.06
C GLY A 250 -29.20 -16.96 0.94
N TYR A 251 -29.65 -16.48 2.11
CA TYR A 251 -30.34 -17.32 3.09
C TYR A 251 -31.66 -17.88 2.55
N ALA A 252 -32.44 -17.09 1.83
CA ALA A 252 -33.70 -17.54 1.24
C ALA A 252 -33.48 -18.68 0.22
N VAL A 253 -32.45 -18.58 -0.63
CA VAL A 253 -32.08 -19.63 -1.58
C VAL A 253 -31.62 -20.91 -0.85
N ILE A 254 -30.80 -20.78 0.19
CA ILE A 254 -30.35 -21.93 0.99
C ILE A 254 -31.54 -22.63 1.65
N VAL A 255 -32.47 -21.88 2.25
CA VAL A 255 -33.68 -22.44 2.88
C VAL A 255 -34.56 -23.15 1.84
N LEU A 256 -34.71 -22.58 0.64
CA LEU A 256 -35.43 -23.21 -0.47
C LEU A 256 -34.79 -24.53 -0.90
N ILE A 257 -33.46 -24.57 -1.04
CA ILE A 257 -32.73 -25.79 -1.41
C ILE A 257 -32.93 -26.86 -0.34
N VAL A 258 -32.80 -26.51 0.95
CA VAL A 258 -33.01 -27.45 2.06
C VAL A 258 -34.44 -27.98 2.09
N ALA A 259 -35.44 -27.13 1.84
CA ALA A 259 -36.84 -27.53 1.77
C ALA A 259 -37.14 -28.48 0.60
N ILE A 260 -36.51 -28.25 -0.57
CA ILE A 260 -36.66 -29.14 -1.73
C ILE A 260 -36.02 -30.50 -1.44
N ILE A 261 -34.82 -30.53 -0.86
CA ILE A 261 -34.13 -31.77 -0.50
C ILE A 261 -34.93 -32.56 0.54
N SER A 262 -35.47 -31.90 1.56
CA SER A 262 -36.27 -32.57 2.60
C SER A 262 -37.59 -33.12 2.05
N ALA A 263 -38.27 -32.37 1.18
CA ALA A 263 -39.49 -32.83 0.52
C ALA A 263 -39.21 -34.06 -0.36
N PHE A 264 -38.16 -34.01 -1.19
CA PHE A 264 -37.77 -35.14 -2.02
C PHE A 264 -37.41 -36.37 -1.18
N GLY A 265 -36.64 -36.17 -0.10
CA GLY A 265 -36.31 -37.23 0.86
C GLY A 265 -37.54 -37.87 1.50
N PHE A 266 -38.54 -37.06 1.88
CA PHE A 266 -39.80 -37.55 2.43
C PHE A 266 -40.59 -38.39 1.42
N TYR A 267 -40.74 -37.92 0.18
CA TYR A 267 -41.47 -38.67 -0.84
C TYR A 267 -40.76 -39.97 -1.24
N ALA A 268 -39.42 -39.96 -1.31
CA ALA A 268 -38.65 -41.17 -1.53
C ALA A 268 -38.84 -42.19 -0.41
N PHE A 269 -38.82 -41.74 0.86
CA PHE A 269 -39.07 -42.60 2.02
C PHE A 269 -40.47 -43.23 2.00
N VAL A 270 -41.51 -42.42 1.75
CA VAL A 270 -42.90 -42.91 1.65
C VAL A 270 -43.04 -43.89 0.48
N GLY A 271 -42.43 -43.59 -0.67
CA GLY A 271 -42.42 -44.49 -1.83
C GLY A 271 -41.81 -45.86 -1.50
N CYS A 272 -40.62 -45.87 -0.89
CA CYS A 272 -39.96 -47.10 -0.44
C CYS A 272 -40.82 -47.88 0.57
N TYR A 273 -41.48 -47.18 1.50
CA TYR A 273 -42.35 -47.81 2.49
C TYR A 273 -43.57 -48.50 1.85
N VAL A 274 -44.22 -47.84 0.88
CA VAL A 274 -45.37 -48.43 0.15
C VAL A 274 -44.94 -49.66 -0.64
N VAL A 275 -43.80 -49.61 -1.35
CA VAL A 275 -43.26 -50.76 -2.09
C VAL A 275 -42.94 -51.90 -1.13
N PHE A 276 -42.31 -51.61 0.02
CA PHE A 276 -42.03 -52.61 1.05
C PHE A 276 -43.32 -53.26 1.56
N CYS A 277 -44.36 -52.49 1.85
CA CYS A 277 -45.66 -53.01 2.29
C CYS A 277 -46.30 -53.91 1.22
N ALA A 278 -46.22 -53.53 -0.06
CA ALA A 278 -46.72 -54.33 -1.18
C ALA A 278 -45.95 -55.66 -1.33
N LEU A 279 -44.62 -55.65 -1.16
CA LEU A 279 -43.78 -56.85 -1.17
C LEU A 279 -44.12 -57.77 0.01
N VAL A 280 -44.30 -57.21 1.22
CA VAL A 280 -44.72 -58.00 2.38
C VAL A 280 -46.11 -58.61 2.15
N HIS A 281 -47.07 -57.84 1.63
CA HIS A 281 -48.41 -58.33 1.35
C HIS A 281 -48.42 -59.44 0.29
N SER A 282 -47.73 -59.26 -0.84
CA SER A 282 -47.59 -60.29 -1.87
C SER A 282 -46.91 -61.56 -1.34
N SER A 283 -45.86 -61.43 -0.52
CA SER A 283 -45.22 -62.60 0.12
C SER A 283 -46.15 -63.36 1.08
N ARG A 284 -47.11 -62.67 1.72
CA ARG A 284 -48.12 -63.29 2.58
C ARG A 284 -49.20 -63.99 1.76
N LEU A 285 -49.61 -63.43 0.62
CA LEU A 285 -50.55 -64.08 -0.30
C LEU A 285 -49.97 -65.35 -0.93
N VAL A 286 -48.69 -65.31 -1.33
CA VAL A 286 -47.98 -66.49 -1.84
C VAL A 286 -47.87 -67.58 -0.76
N ARG A 287 -47.57 -67.22 0.49
CA ARG A 287 -47.55 -68.19 1.60
C ARG A 287 -48.92 -68.81 1.90
N ARG A 288 -50.00 -68.01 1.87
CA ARG A 288 -51.37 -68.53 2.08
C ARG A 288 -51.83 -69.46 0.96
N SER A 289 -51.49 -69.15 -0.30
CA SER A 289 -51.79 -70.03 -1.43
C SER A 289 -51.00 -71.33 -1.40
N ALA A 290 -49.72 -71.30 -0.97
CA ALA A 290 -48.93 -72.51 -0.73
C ALA A 290 -49.54 -73.40 0.36
N GLN A 291 -49.94 -72.82 1.50
CA GLN A 291 -50.58 -73.57 2.61
C GLN A 291 -51.96 -74.14 2.25
N GLY A 292 -52.73 -73.46 1.39
CA GLY A 292 -54.03 -73.95 0.91
C GLY A 292 -53.93 -75.14 -0.04
N LEU A 293 -52.81 -75.27 -0.77
CA LEU A 293 -52.54 -76.42 -1.64
C LEU A 293 -52.11 -77.66 -0.85
N GLU A 294 -51.42 -77.51 0.28
CA GLU A 294 -51.03 -78.63 1.17
C GLU A 294 -52.22 -79.24 1.94
N GLN A 295 -53.32 -78.51 2.13
CA GLN A 295 -54.52 -79.03 2.82
C GLN A 295 -55.54 -79.69 1.87
N ALA A 296 -55.33 -79.61 0.56
CA ALA A 296 -56.24 -80.12 -0.46
C ALA A 296 -55.74 -81.38 -1.19
N GLY A 297 -54.55 -81.89 -0.83
CA GLY A 297 -54.00 -83.17 -1.29
C GLY A 297 -54.00 -84.20 -0.18
#